data_AF-A0A915UHV6-F1
#
_entry.id   AF-A0A915UHV6-F1
#
_cell.length_a   1.000
_cell.length_b   1.000
_cell.length_c   1.000
_cell.angle_alpha   90.00
_cell.angle_beta   90.00
_cell.angle_gamma   90.00
#
_symmetry.space_group_name_H-M   'P 1'
#
loop_
_entity.id
_entity.type
_entity.pdbx_description
1 polymer ?
#
loop_
_entity_poly.entity_id
_entity_poly.type
_entity_poly.pdbx_seq_one_letter_code
_entity_poly.pdbx_strand_id
1 'polypeptide(L)'
;MSCDACVRHVTRALDGIAGVVDVNVDLDTARAIVTTEPGRVRVEELILAIEHAGYGARAVVTGDAAASELPDPYARAGGCCRTRN
;
A
#
# COMPACT_ATOMS: atom_id res chain seq x y z
N MET A 1 13.15 1.17 -12.03
CA MET A 1 14.07 2.25 -11.63
C MET A 1 15.48 1.82 -11.94
N SER A 2 16.33 2.68 -12.51
CA SER A 2 17.63 2.25 -13.05
C SER A 2 18.78 3.22 -12.74
N CYS A 3 18.59 4.25 -11.90
CA CYS A 3 19.59 5.29 -11.67
C CYS A 3 19.51 5.94 -10.28
N ASP A 4 20.64 6.37 -9.72
CA ASP A 4 20.73 7.14 -8.46
C ASP A 4 19.83 8.39 -8.46
N ALA A 5 19.75 9.08 -9.60
CA ALA A 5 18.88 10.25 -9.74
C ALA A 5 17.38 9.88 -9.62
N CYS A 6 17.01 8.70 -10.09
CA CYS A 6 15.66 8.15 -10.03
C CYS A 6 15.26 7.89 -8.57
N VAL A 7 16.20 7.35 -7.77
CA VAL A 7 16.03 7.14 -6.33
C VAL A 7 15.80 8.47 -5.62
N ARG A 8 16.71 9.43 -5.82
CA ARG A 8 16.63 10.74 -5.16
C ARG A 8 15.33 11.47 -5.47
N HIS A 9 14.81 11.33 -6.69
CA HIS A 9 13.54 11.92 -7.07
C HIS A 9 12.38 11.30 -6.26
N VAL A 10 12.30 9.97 -6.20
CA VAL A 10 11.21 9.30 -5.46
C VAL A 10 11.35 9.48 -3.95
N THR A 11 12.57 9.45 -3.41
CA THR A 11 12.80 9.78 -1.99
C THR A 11 12.28 11.17 -1.67
N ARG A 12 12.57 12.19 -2.50
CA ARG A 12 12.07 13.55 -2.30
C ARG A 12 10.55 13.66 -2.43
N ALA A 13 9.95 12.92 -3.36
CA ALA A 13 8.50 12.90 -3.52
C ALA A 13 7.80 12.33 -2.29
N LEU A 14 8.40 11.32 -1.65
CA LEU A 14 7.88 10.68 -0.44
C LEU A 14 8.18 11.52 0.82
N ASP A 15 9.38 12.04 0.96
CA ASP A 15 9.82 12.88 2.09
C ASP A 15 9.01 14.18 2.20
N GLY A 16 8.47 14.67 1.09
CA GLY A 16 7.58 15.84 1.06
C GLY A 16 6.18 15.60 1.64
N ILE A 17 5.81 14.36 1.97
CA ILE A 17 4.49 14.02 2.51
C ILE A 17 4.47 14.22 4.03
N ALA A 18 3.49 14.98 4.51
CA ALA A 18 3.33 15.26 5.92
C ALA A 18 3.03 13.96 6.71
N GLY A 19 3.95 13.56 7.59
CA GLY A 19 3.84 12.34 8.40
C GLY A 19 4.76 11.21 7.96
N VAL A 20 5.58 11.40 6.93
CA VAL A 20 6.74 10.56 6.66
C VAL A 20 7.85 10.90 7.66
N VAL A 21 8.42 9.86 8.26
CA VAL A 21 9.49 9.94 9.27
C VAL A 21 10.82 9.52 8.66
N ASP A 22 10.80 8.48 7.84
CA ASP A 22 12.00 7.94 7.18
C ASP A 22 11.64 7.33 5.82
N VAL A 23 12.56 7.42 4.86
CA VAL A 23 12.42 6.87 3.52
C VAL A 23 13.71 6.18 3.12
N ASN A 24 13.64 4.86 2.94
CA ASN A 24 14.75 4.06 2.43
C ASN A 24 14.35 3.42 1.09
N VAL A 25 15.18 3.58 0.07
CA VAL A 25 14.91 3.05 -1.27
C VAL A 25 16.04 2.13 -1.68
N ASP A 26 15.67 0.91 -2.03
CA ASP A 26 16.56 -0.17 -2.43
C ASP A 26 16.45 -0.37 -3.95
N LEU A 27 17.56 -0.14 -4.65
CA LEU A 27 17.65 -0.24 -6.11
C LEU A 27 17.72 -1.70 -6.58
N ASP A 28 18.41 -2.55 -5.84
CA ASP A 28 18.62 -3.96 -6.20
C ASP A 28 17.30 -4.74 -6.22
N THR A 29 16.41 -4.42 -5.28
CA THR A 29 15.10 -5.04 -5.17
C THR A 29 13.97 -4.20 -5.75
N ALA A 30 14.26 -2.97 -6.19
CA ALA A 30 13.28 -1.97 -6.62
C ALA A 30 12.16 -1.75 -5.58
N ARG A 31 12.52 -1.64 -4.30
CA ARG A 31 11.60 -1.46 -3.18
C ARG A 31 11.85 -0.16 -2.44
N ALA A 32 10.77 0.53 -2.07
CA ALA A 32 10.83 1.68 -1.16
C ALA A 32 10.17 1.30 0.16
N ILE A 33 10.93 1.41 1.24
CA ILE A 33 10.47 1.26 2.62
C ILE A 33 10.27 2.67 3.16
N VAL A 34 9.04 2.98 3.56
CA VAL A 34 8.68 4.28 4.13
C VAL A 34 8.19 4.06 5.55
N THR A 35 8.78 4.76 6.49
CA THR A 35 8.29 4.84 7.87
C THR A 35 7.39 6.06 7.98
N THR A 36 6.13 5.84 8.36
CA THR A 36 5.15 6.90 8.53
C THR A 36 4.58 6.88 9.94
N GLU A 37 4.15 8.04 10.42
CA GLU A 37 3.37 8.15 11.64
C GLU A 37 2.01 7.45 11.45
N PRO A 38 1.60 6.56 12.37
CA PRO A 38 0.34 5.82 12.25
C PRO A 38 -0.86 6.78 12.22
N GLY A 39 -1.73 6.62 11.22
CA GLY A 39 -2.94 7.41 11.05
C GLY A 39 -2.72 8.81 10.44
N ARG A 40 -1.49 9.21 10.11
CA ARG A 40 -1.22 10.48 9.43
C ARG A 40 -1.13 10.37 7.91
N VAL A 41 -0.62 9.26 7.41
CA VAL A 41 -0.38 9.05 5.98
C VAL A 41 -1.21 7.88 5.50
N ARG A 42 -1.91 8.06 4.39
CA ARG A 42 -2.59 6.95 3.72
C ARG A 42 -1.70 6.32 2.66
N VAL A 43 -1.87 5.02 2.49
CA VAL A 43 -1.16 4.25 1.47
C VAL A 43 -1.45 4.80 0.07
N GLU A 44 -2.69 5.24 -0.18
CA GLU A 44 -3.06 5.86 -1.46
C GLU A 44 -2.27 7.14 -1.76
N GLU A 45 -2.00 7.98 -0.75
CA GLU A 45 -1.22 9.21 -0.94
C GLU A 45 0.24 8.92 -1.32
N LEU A 46 0.82 7.88 -0.72
CA LEU A 46 2.17 7.43 -1.05
C LEU A 46 2.26 6.95 -2.50
N ILE A 47 1.25 6.20 -2.97
CA ILE A 47 1.18 5.73 -4.36
C ILE A 47 1.04 6.91 -5.32
N LEU A 48 0.10 7.82 -5.05
CA LEU A 48 -0.14 9.02 -5.87
C LEU A 48 1.11 9.91 -5.98
N ALA A 49 1.86 10.07 -4.89
CA ALA A 49 3.10 10.84 -4.92
C ALA A 49 4.14 10.22 -5.86
N ILE A 50 4.24 8.89 -5.89
CA ILE A 50 5.16 8.18 -6.79
C ILE A 50 4.67 8.24 -8.24
N GLU A 51 3.35 8.16 -8.47
CA GLU A 51 2.74 8.34 -9.79
C GLU A 51 2.97 9.75 -10.34
N HIS A 52 2.83 10.78 -9.50
CA HIS A 52 3.16 12.17 -9.86
C HIS A 52 4.65 12.35 -10.16
N ALA A 53 5.53 11.56 -9.55
CA ALA A 53 6.95 11.50 -9.91
C ALA A 53 7.22 10.77 -11.23
N GLY A 54 6.18 10.18 -11.86
CA GLY A 54 6.24 9.49 -13.15
C GLY A 54 6.51 7.99 -13.07
N TYR A 55 6.30 7.38 -11.90
CA TYR A 55 6.57 5.96 -11.67
C TYR A 55 5.32 5.22 -11.17
N GLY A 56 5.10 4.00 -11.65
CA GLY A 56 4.07 3.13 -11.08
C GLY A 56 4.55 2.52 -9.76
N ALA A 57 3.75 2.65 -8.70
CA ALA A 57 4.02 2.05 -7.40
C ALA A 57 2.91 1.11 -6.96
N ARG A 58 3.28 0.06 -6.22
CA ARG A 58 2.33 -0.83 -5.57
C ARG A 58 2.68 -0.92 -4.10
N ALA A 59 1.69 -0.65 -3.24
CA ALA A 59 1.87 -0.84 -1.82
C ALA A 59 2.02 -2.32 -1.49
N VAL A 60 3.07 -2.63 -0.74
CA VAL A 60 3.31 -3.95 -0.14
C VAL A 60 3.31 -3.73 1.37
N VAL A 61 2.16 -3.98 1.99
CA VAL A 61 1.97 -3.76 3.43
C VAL A 61 2.46 -5.00 4.16
N THR A 62 3.58 -4.88 4.87
CA THR A 62 4.12 -5.94 5.75
C THR A 62 3.83 -5.54 7.20
N GLY A 63 2.57 -5.67 7.65
CA GLY A 63 2.19 -5.56 9.06
C GLY A 63 1.04 -4.58 9.40
N ASP A 64 -0.14 -5.17 9.64
CA ASP A 64 -1.34 -4.77 10.41
C ASP A 64 -2.03 -3.41 10.26
N ALA A 65 -3.08 -3.37 9.42
CA ALA A 65 -4.48 -3.25 9.89
C ALA A 65 -5.46 -3.67 8.76
N ALA A 66 -6.43 -4.50 9.11
CA ALA A 66 -7.35 -5.21 8.22
C ALA A 66 -8.57 -4.40 7.74
N ALA A 67 -9.14 -4.87 6.62
CA ALA A 67 -10.57 -4.93 6.26
C ALA A 67 -11.30 -3.71 5.67
N SER A 68 -11.45 -3.72 4.34
CA SER A 68 -12.72 -3.73 3.57
C SER A 68 -12.28 -3.66 2.10
N GLU A 69 -12.55 -4.57 1.16
CA GLU A 69 -13.67 -5.47 0.97
C GLU A 69 -13.23 -6.51 -0.08
N LEU A 70 -13.13 -7.79 0.28
CA LEU A 70 -13.27 -8.85 -0.71
C LEU A 70 -14.72 -9.31 -0.61
N PRO A 71 -15.59 -9.09 -1.61
CA PRO A 71 -16.91 -9.73 -1.61
C PRO A 71 -16.69 -11.24 -1.77
N ASP A 72 -16.84 -11.98 -0.67
CA ASP A 72 -16.89 -13.43 -0.67
C ASP A 72 -18.08 -13.92 -1.51
N PRO A 73 -17.89 -14.52 -2.70
CA PRO A 73 -18.99 -15.14 -3.45
C PRO A 73 -19.48 -16.45 -2.81
N TYR A 74 -18.90 -16.86 -1.68
CA TYR A 74 -19.14 -18.16 -1.04
C TYR A 74 -20.06 -18.11 0.19
N ALA A 75 -20.65 -16.94 0.50
CA ALA A 75 -21.74 -16.82 1.46
C ALA A 75 -23.04 -17.42 0.89
N ARG A 76 -23.09 -18.74 0.76
CA ARG A 76 -24.34 -19.49 0.59
C ARG A 76 -25.03 -19.64 1.94
N ALA A 77 -25.73 -18.58 2.33
CA ALA A 77 -26.85 -18.66 3.25
C ALA A 77 -28.00 -19.38 2.56
N GLY A 78 -28.56 -20.41 3.21
CA GLY A 78 -29.76 -21.08 2.69
C GLY A 78 -30.03 -22.45 3.27
N GLY A 79 -29.95 -22.62 4.59
CA GLY A 79 -30.70 -23.69 5.24
C GLY A 79 -32.19 -23.46 5.02
N CYS A 80 -32.86 -24.39 4.32
CA CYS A 80 -34.31 -24.47 4.30
C CYS A 80 -34.71 -25.77 5.00
N CYS A 81 -35.15 -25.62 6.24
CA CYS A 81 -35.75 -26.65 7.07
C CYS A 81 -36.73 -27.53 6.28
N ARG A 82 -36.59 -28.86 6.38
CA ARG A 82 -37.73 -29.79 6.42
C ARG A 82 -37.27 -31.16 6.91
N THR A 83 -37.41 -31.32 8.22
CA THR A 83 -37.90 -32.54 8.88
C THR A 83 -38.64 -33.48 7.93
N ARG A 84 -38.12 -34.69 7.76
CA ARG A 84 -38.95 -35.82 7.33
C ARG A 84 -38.53 -37.05 8.13
N ASN A 85 -39.52 -37.50 8.88
CA ASN A 85 -39.63 -38.69 9.73
C ASN A 85 -38.95 -39.93 9.17
#